data_AF-A0A233S7W9-F1
#
_entry.id   AF-A0A233S7W9-F1
#
_cell.length_a   1.000
_cell.length_b   1.000
_cell.length_c   1.000
_cell.angle_alpha   90.00
_cell.angle_beta   90.00
_cell.angle_gamma   90.00
#
_symmetry.space_group_name_H-M   'P 1'
#
loop_
_entity.id
_entity.type
_entity.pdbx_description
1 polymer ?
#
loop_
_entity_poly.entity_id
_entity_poly.type
_entity_poly.pdbx_seq_one_letter_code
_entity_poly.pdbx_strand_id
1 'polypeptide(L)'
;MRGSLVGTAVTLAAGALLTAAMTTASASPPSTAPKAEPAKPVLVDCFWNRHVRPADFILACGDGNSRLLGLHWSQWGRQAATAVGVNAVNDCKPYCAAGRFHSYRVTVRLDQPRPWKKHPDVEHYTRMSLTYEGARPEGFKQVVTYPLWD
;
A
#
# COMPACT_ATOMS: atom_id res chain seq x y z
N MET A 1 49.45 85.38 17.09
CA MET A 1 48.25 86.24 17.03
C MET A 1 47.10 85.48 17.66
N ARG A 2 46.37 86.12 18.59
CA ARG A 2 44.93 85.99 18.93
C ARG A 2 44.26 84.63 18.59
N GLY A 3 43.59 83.90 19.48
CA GLY A 3 43.09 84.23 20.81
C GLY A 3 42.35 83.05 21.46
N SER A 4 41.97 83.28 22.73
CA SER A 4 41.12 82.49 23.62
C SER A 4 39.70 82.26 23.03
N LEU A 5 38.88 81.29 23.42
CA LEU A 5 38.18 81.15 24.72
C LEU A 5 37.30 79.87 24.73
N VAL A 6 37.23 79.20 25.89
CA VAL A 6 36.00 78.76 26.62
C VAL A 6 35.08 77.71 25.92
N GLY A 7 34.57 76.66 26.59
CA GLY A 7 34.32 76.51 28.01
C GLY A 7 33.91 75.10 28.46
N THR A 8 33.88 75.00 29.78
CA THR A 8 33.50 73.90 30.69
C THR A 8 32.04 73.47 30.62
N ALA A 9 31.79 72.17 30.79
CA ALA A 9 30.70 71.67 31.63
C ALA A 9 30.99 70.22 32.07
N VAL A 10 31.13 70.03 33.38
CA VAL A 10 31.18 68.75 34.08
C VAL A 10 29.75 68.31 34.37
N THR A 11 29.40 67.05 34.13
CA THR A 11 28.26 66.40 34.79
C THR A 11 28.59 64.94 35.11
N LEU A 12 28.79 64.66 36.41
CA LEU A 12 28.63 63.32 36.99
C LEU A 12 27.14 62.94 36.97
N ALA A 13 26.81 61.69 36.62
CA ALA A 13 25.58 61.04 37.05
C ALA A 13 25.76 59.52 37.11
N ALA A 14 25.55 58.97 38.31
CA ALA A 14 25.45 57.55 38.61
C ALA A 14 24.04 57.02 38.27
N GLY A 15 23.91 55.72 38.01
CA GLY A 15 22.59 55.05 38.00
C GLY A 15 22.57 53.72 37.27
N ALA A 16 22.49 52.63 38.03
CA ALA A 16 22.28 51.26 37.57
C ALA A 16 20.95 51.09 36.80
N LEU A 17 20.85 50.01 36.00
CA LEU A 17 19.70 49.08 35.92
C LEU A 17 20.00 48.00 34.85
N LEU A 18 20.42 46.81 35.29
CA LEU A 18 20.39 45.60 34.45
C LEU A 18 18.94 45.11 34.37
N THR A 19 18.26 45.37 33.26
CA THR A 19 16.96 44.75 32.96
C THR A 19 17.20 43.35 32.38
N ALA A 20 17.10 42.32 33.22
CA ALA A 20 17.01 40.94 32.77
C ALA A 20 15.65 40.74 32.07
N ALA A 21 15.66 40.73 30.74
CA ALA A 21 14.50 40.34 29.95
C ALA A 21 14.25 38.84 30.13
N MET A 22 13.31 38.47 31.00
CA MET A 22 12.82 37.10 31.12
C MET A 22 11.96 36.80 29.89
N THR A 23 12.55 36.17 28.87
CA THR A 23 11.80 35.59 27.75
C THR A 23 10.98 34.41 28.28
N THR A 24 9.65 34.54 28.28
CA THR A 24 8.73 33.43 28.52
C THR A 24 8.87 32.42 27.38
N ALA A 25 9.47 31.26 27.68
CA ALA A 25 9.54 30.16 26.72
C ALA A 25 8.12 29.62 26.47
N SER A 26 7.57 29.87 25.27
CA SER A 26 6.36 29.20 24.81
C SER A 26 6.65 27.72 24.58
N ALA A 27 6.12 26.85 25.43
CA ALA A 27 6.11 25.41 25.20
C ALA A 27 5.05 25.09 24.14
N SER A 28 5.48 24.65 22.95
CA SER A 28 4.57 24.07 21.96
C SER A 28 3.95 22.78 22.53
N PRO A 29 2.65 22.51 22.29
CA PRO A 29 2.05 21.24 22.69
C PRO A 29 2.77 20.08 22.02
N PRO A 30 2.91 18.92 22.69
CA PRO A 30 3.55 17.75 22.10
C PRO A 30 2.79 17.32 20.85
N SER A 31 3.48 17.32 19.71
CA SER A 31 2.98 16.77 18.46
C SER A 31 2.85 15.26 18.61
N THR A 32 1.63 14.75 18.80
CA THR A 32 1.35 13.32 18.72
C THR A 32 1.66 12.85 17.31
N ALA A 33 2.73 12.07 17.14
CA ALA A 33 3.04 11.43 15.88
C ALA A 33 1.85 10.55 15.44
N PRO A 34 1.45 10.56 14.16
CA PRO A 34 0.41 9.66 13.67
C PRO A 34 0.82 8.21 13.97
N LYS A 35 -0.08 7.46 14.61
CA LYS A 35 0.09 6.02 14.78
C LYS A 35 0.13 5.38 13.39
N ALA A 36 1.21 4.68 13.05
CA ALA A 36 1.33 3.99 11.76
C ALA A 36 0.13 3.04 11.57
N GLU A 37 -0.56 3.15 10.43
CA GLU A 37 -1.60 2.19 10.10
C GLU A 37 -0.96 0.80 9.95
N PRO A 38 -1.59 -0.26 10.48
CA PRO A 38 -1.12 -1.62 10.26
C PRO A 38 -1.02 -1.91 8.76
N ALA A 39 0.09 -2.52 8.34
CA ALA A 39 0.30 -2.90 6.95
C ALA A 39 -0.85 -3.81 6.46
N LYS A 40 -1.28 -3.61 5.22
CA LYS A 40 -2.31 -4.44 4.59
C LYS A 40 -1.65 -5.68 3.98
N PRO A 41 -2.34 -6.84 3.96
CA PRO A 41 -1.78 -8.04 3.35
C PRO A 41 -1.44 -7.83 1.87
N VAL A 42 -0.40 -8.52 1.41
CA VAL A 42 -0.04 -8.58 -0.01
C VAL A 42 -0.69 -9.80 -0.68
N LEU A 43 -0.78 -9.77 -2.00
CA LEU A 43 -1.00 -10.97 -2.80
C LEU A 43 0.37 -11.47 -3.25
N VAL A 44 0.71 -12.72 -2.91
CA VAL A 44 1.98 -13.34 -3.34
C VAL A 44 1.73 -14.11 -4.64
N ASP A 45 2.59 -13.92 -5.63
CA ASP A 45 2.54 -14.70 -6.87
C ASP A 45 3.38 -15.99 -6.77
N CYS A 46 3.31 -16.81 -7.81
CA CYS A 46 4.01 -18.09 -7.84
C CYS A 46 5.54 -17.99 -7.98
N PHE A 47 6.05 -16.78 -8.25
CA PHE A 47 7.48 -16.47 -8.25
C PHE A 47 7.94 -15.86 -6.92
N TRP A 48 7.05 -15.83 -5.92
CA TRP A 48 7.29 -15.26 -4.59
C TRP A 48 7.43 -13.74 -4.58
N ASN A 49 6.91 -13.04 -5.60
CA ASN A 49 6.82 -11.58 -5.57
C ASN A 49 5.57 -11.13 -4.83
N ARG A 50 5.69 -9.97 -4.17
CA ARG A 50 4.61 -9.33 -3.42
C ARG A 50 3.90 -8.32 -4.31
N HIS A 51 2.58 -8.38 -4.34
CA HIS A 51 1.74 -7.48 -5.12
C HIS A 51 0.71 -6.79 -4.23
N VAL A 52 0.47 -5.51 -4.50
CA VAL A 52 -0.65 -4.75 -3.95
C VAL A 52 -1.47 -4.25 -5.12
N ARG A 53 -2.72 -4.72 -5.21
CA ARG A 53 -3.66 -4.37 -6.28
C ARG A 53 -3.09 -4.58 -7.69
N PRO A 54 -2.55 -5.77 -8.03
CA PRO A 54 -2.02 -6.00 -9.37
C PRO A 54 -3.14 -5.94 -10.41
N ALA A 55 -2.83 -5.44 -11.61
CA ALA A 55 -3.77 -5.45 -12.73
C ALA A 55 -3.95 -6.86 -13.33
N ASP A 56 -2.90 -7.67 -13.31
CA ASP A 56 -2.90 -9.01 -13.88
C ASP A 56 -2.32 -10.03 -12.88
N PHE A 57 -2.74 -11.29 -12.97
CA PHE A 57 -2.27 -12.35 -12.08
C PHE A 57 -2.35 -13.73 -12.73
N ILE A 58 -1.29 -14.53 -12.62
CA ILE A 58 -1.26 -15.90 -13.17
C ILE A 58 -1.81 -16.86 -12.12
N LEU A 59 -2.88 -17.59 -12.46
CA LEU A 59 -3.45 -18.63 -11.58
C LEU A 59 -2.78 -19.98 -11.80
N ALA A 60 -2.61 -20.36 -13.06
CA ALA A 60 -1.97 -21.62 -13.43
C ALA A 60 -0.47 -21.39 -13.66
N CYS A 61 0.33 -21.43 -12.60
CA CYS A 61 1.74 -21.04 -12.67
C CYS A 61 2.58 -21.93 -13.61
N GLY A 62 2.31 -23.23 -13.66
CA GLY A 62 3.15 -24.17 -14.41
C GLY A 62 3.03 -24.06 -15.93
N ASP A 63 1.84 -23.71 -16.43
CA ASP A 63 1.54 -23.72 -17.87
C ASP A 63 0.96 -22.39 -18.39
N GLY A 64 0.59 -21.47 -17.49
CA GLY A 64 0.01 -20.18 -17.83
C GLY A 64 -1.37 -20.25 -18.47
N ASN A 65 -2.09 -21.37 -18.38
CA ASN A 65 -3.36 -21.58 -19.09
C ASN A 65 -4.58 -20.96 -18.40
N SER A 66 -4.40 -20.36 -17.22
CA SER A 66 -5.42 -19.54 -16.56
C SER A 66 -4.79 -18.28 -15.98
N ARG A 67 -5.30 -17.12 -16.39
CA ARG A 67 -4.80 -15.79 -16.02
C ARG A 67 -5.95 -14.87 -15.68
N LEU A 68 -5.77 -14.04 -14.66
CA LEU A 68 -6.60 -12.89 -14.37
C LEU A 68 -6.02 -11.67 -15.06
N LEU A 69 -6.88 -10.92 -15.76
CA LEU A 69 -6.50 -9.76 -16.54
C LEU A 69 -7.39 -8.56 -16.19
N GLY A 70 -6.82 -7.36 -16.20
CA GLY A 70 -7.56 -6.11 -16.05
C GLY A 70 -8.33 -6.01 -14.72
N LEU A 71 -7.69 -6.42 -13.63
CA LEU A 71 -8.25 -6.38 -12.28
C LEU A 71 -8.41 -4.94 -11.79
N HIS A 72 -9.65 -4.55 -11.53
CA HIS A 72 -10.00 -3.28 -10.92
C HIS A 72 -10.42 -3.50 -9.47
N TRP A 73 -9.56 -3.09 -8.53
CA TRP A 73 -9.75 -3.32 -7.10
C TRP A 73 -10.63 -2.24 -6.45
N SER A 74 -11.84 -2.60 -6.05
CA SER A 74 -12.71 -1.73 -5.25
C SER A 74 -12.28 -1.68 -3.78
N GLN A 75 -11.74 -2.79 -3.26
CA GLN A 75 -11.31 -2.91 -1.87
C GLN A 75 -9.95 -3.59 -1.74
N TRP A 76 -9.11 -3.07 -0.84
CA TRP A 76 -7.89 -3.73 -0.36
C TRP A 76 -7.74 -3.40 1.12
N GLY A 77 -8.12 -4.35 1.99
CA GLY A 77 -8.20 -4.15 3.42
C GLY A 77 -7.64 -5.33 4.20
N ARG A 78 -7.47 -5.18 5.52
CA ARG A 78 -6.74 -6.14 6.33
C ARG A 78 -7.28 -7.57 6.28
N GLN A 79 -8.59 -7.73 6.14
CA GLN A 79 -9.25 -9.05 6.14
C GLN A 79 -9.55 -9.59 4.75
N ALA A 80 -9.75 -8.70 3.78
CA ALA A 80 -10.11 -9.07 2.42
C ALA A 80 -9.78 -7.98 1.41
N ALA A 81 -9.61 -8.40 0.16
CA ALA A 81 -9.59 -7.54 -1.01
C ALA A 81 -10.61 -8.01 -2.04
N THR A 82 -11.11 -7.10 -2.88
CA THR A 82 -12.11 -7.42 -3.90
C THR A 82 -11.83 -6.63 -5.17
N ALA A 83 -11.91 -7.33 -6.30
CA ALA A 83 -11.76 -6.77 -7.63
C ALA A 83 -12.77 -7.37 -8.60
N VAL A 84 -12.96 -6.69 -9.72
CA VAL A 84 -13.58 -7.26 -10.93
C VAL A 84 -12.54 -7.35 -12.03
N GLY A 85 -12.68 -8.31 -12.93
CA GLY A 85 -11.80 -8.45 -14.08
C GLY A 85 -12.21 -9.59 -14.99
N VAL A 86 -11.24 -10.12 -15.73
CA VAL A 86 -11.44 -11.23 -16.67
C VAL A 86 -10.54 -12.40 -16.28
N ASN A 87 -11.10 -13.60 -16.20
CA ASN A 87 -10.31 -14.82 -16.25
C ASN A 87 -10.19 -15.29 -17.71
N ALA A 88 -8.98 -15.20 -18.27
CA ALA A 88 -8.63 -15.79 -19.55
C ALA A 88 -8.17 -17.23 -19.34
N VAL A 89 -8.90 -18.19 -19.91
CA VAL A 89 -8.64 -19.63 -19.75
C VAL A 89 -8.45 -20.28 -21.12
N ASN A 90 -7.36 -21.02 -21.29
CA ASN A 90 -7.09 -21.79 -22.49
C ASN A 90 -7.99 -23.05 -22.52
N ASP A 91 -8.67 -23.30 -23.64
CA ASP A 91 -9.48 -24.52 -23.81
C ASP A 91 -8.64 -25.79 -23.95
N CYS A 92 -7.35 -25.66 -24.26
CA CYS A 92 -6.43 -26.75 -24.50
C CYS A 92 -6.92 -27.79 -25.52
N LYS A 93 -7.66 -27.37 -26.55
CA LYS A 93 -8.15 -28.29 -27.60
C LYS A 93 -7.35 -28.10 -28.89
N PRO A 94 -6.71 -29.16 -29.46
CA PRO A 94 -6.60 -30.53 -28.94
C PRO A 94 -5.52 -30.72 -27.86
N TYR A 95 -4.63 -29.76 -27.69
CA TYR A 95 -3.67 -29.68 -26.59
C TYR A 95 -3.36 -28.21 -26.28
N CYS A 96 -2.80 -27.90 -25.11
CA CYS A 96 -2.70 -26.52 -24.61
C CYS A 96 -1.93 -25.55 -25.51
N ALA A 97 -0.84 -25.97 -26.16
CA ALA A 97 -0.09 -25.10 -27.06
C ALA A 97 -0.84 -24.76 -28.38
N ALA A 98 -1.86 -25.53 -28.77
CA ALA A 98 -2.71 -25.25 -29.93
C ALA A 98 -4.10 -24.70 -29.58
N GLY A 99 -4.42 -24.62 -28.28
CA GLY A 99 -5.72 -24.18 -27.79
C GLY A 99 -5.95 -22.68 -27.94
N ARG A 100 -7.13 -22.23 -27.51
CA ARG A 100 -7.54 -20.83 -27.56
C ARG A 100 -7.91 -20.34 -26.17
N PHE A 101 -7.54 -19.09 -25.88
CA PHE A 101 -7.99 -18.42 -24.67
C PHE A 101 -9.41 -17.89 -24.83
N HIS A 102 -10.27 -18.22 -23.87
CA HIS A 102 -11.62 -17.70 -23.73
C HIS A 102 -11.68 -16.78 -22.52
N SER A 103 -12.43 -15.69 -22.64
CA SER A 103 -12.51 -14.64 -21.62
C SER A 103 -13.81 -14.73 -20.84
N TYR A 104 -13.69 -14.75 -19.51
CA TYR A 104 -14.84 -14.85 -18.61
C TYR A 104 -14.81 -13.74 -17.56
N ARG A 105 -15.90 -13.00 -17.42
CA ARG A 105 -16.01 -11.95 -16.39
C ARG A 105 -16.09 -12.57 -15.00
N VAL A 106 -15.26 -12.06 -14.10
CA VAL A 106 -15.17 -12.56 -12.72
C VAL A 106 -15.11 -11.42 -11.72
N THR A 107 -15.78 -11.64 -10.58
CA THR A 107 -15.44 -10.97 -9.33
C THR A 107 -14.40 -11.82 -8.59
N VAL A 108 -13.30 -11.20 -8.17
CA VAL A 108 -12.21 -11.80 -7.42
C VAL A 108 -12.29 -11.36 -5.97
N ARG A 109 -12.20 -12.30 -5.04
CA ARG A 109 -12.05 -12.03 -3.61
C ARG A 109 -10.78 -12.67 -3.09
N LEU A 110 -9.97 -11.89 -2.37
CA LEU A 110 -8.87 -12.39 -1.55
C LEU A 110 -9.29 -12.35 -0.09
N ASP A 111 -8.98 -13.39 0.68
CA ASP A 111 -9.17 -13.40 2.14
C ASP A 111 -8.23 -14.37 2.86
N GLN A 112 -8.51 -14.60 4.15
CA GLN A 112 -7.69 -15.40 5.07
C GLN A 112 -6.25 -14.87 5.18
N PRO A 113 -6.06 -13.61 5.63
CA PRO A 113 -4.73 -13.07 5.86
C PRO A 113 -3.96 -13.92 6.89
N ARG A 114 -2.70 -14.24 6.59
CA ARG A 114 -1.78 -14.93 7.49
C ARG A 114 -0.37 -14.34 7.33
N PRO A 115 0.49 -14.45 8.36
CA PRO A 115 1.92 -14.21 8.19
C PRO A 115 2.46 -15.10 7.07
N TRP A 116 3.24 -14.51 6.17
CA TRP A 116 3.85 -15.24 5.07
C TRP A 116 5.04 -16.05 5.58
N LYS A 117 5.07 -17.37 5.38
CA LYS A 117 6.14 -18.22 5.92
C LYS A 117 7.55 -17.77 5.53
N LYS A 118 7.74 -17.29 4.29
CA LYS A 118 9.05 -16.80 3.83
C LYS A 118 9.45 -15.44 4.41
N HIS A 119 8.46 -14.62 4.75
CA HIS A 119 8.66 -13.28 5.34
C HIS A 119 7.62 -13.06 6.45
N PRO A 120 7.85 -13.60 7.67
CA PRO A 120 6.83 -13.63 8.72
C PRO A 120 6.38 -12.25 9.22
N ASP A 121 7.14 -11.20 8.91
CA ASP A 121 6.81 -9.80 9.15
C ASP A 121 5.75 -9.24 8.17
N VAL A 122 5.43 -9.98 7.10
CA VAL A 122 4.49 -9.60 6.05
C VAL A 122 3.23 -10.46 6.13
N GLU A 123 2.05 -9.85 6.24
CA GLU A 123 0.79 -10.56 6.03
C GLU A 123 0.54 -10.77 4.53
N HIS A 124 0.00 -11.93 4.14
CA HIS A 124 -0.50 -12.17 2.79
C HIS A 124 -1.87 -12.84 2.83
N TYR A 125 -2.67 -12.66 1.77
CA TYR A 125 -3.91 -13.42 1.62
C TYR A 125 -3.56 -14.86 1.19
N THR A 126 -4.14 -15.85 1.84
CA THR A 126 -3.88 -17.28 1.54
C THR A 126 -4.96 -17.92 0.68
N ARG A 127 -6.05 -17.20 0.38
CA ARG A 127 -7.15 -17.73 -0.41
C ARG A 127 -7.67 -16.73 -1.41
N MET A 128 -7.91 -17.21 -2.62
CA MET A 128 -8.55 -16.47 -3.70
C MET A 128 -9.82 -17.20 -4.16
N SER A 129 -10.93 -16.49 -4.28
CA SER A 129 -12.16 -16.99 -4.89
C SER A 129 -12.48 -16.17 -6.13
N LEU A 130 -12.82 -16.86 -7.22
CA LEU A 130 -13.36 -16.30 -8.45
C LEU A 130 -14.84 -16.64 -8.52
N THR A 131 -15.69 -15.62 -8.57
CA THR A 131 -17.10 -15.75 -8.90
C THR A 131 -17.29 -15.34 -10.35
N TYR A 132 -17.61 -16.29 -11.21
CA TYR A 132 -17.98 -16.01 -12.60
C TYR A 132 -19.30 -15.22 -12.60
N GLU A 133 -19.41 -14.20 -13.43
CA GLU A 133 -20.59 -13.32 -13.46
C GLU A 133 -21.65 -13.80 -14.48
N GLY A 134 -21.27 -14.71 -15.37
CA GLY A 134 -22.12 -15.27 -16.41
C GLY A 134 -21.53 -16.56 -16.96
N ALA A 135 -21.09 -16.52 -18.22
CA ALA A 135 -20.37 -17.63 -18.83
C ALA A 135 -19.11 -17.99 -18.02
N ARG A 136 -18.73 -19.26 -18.08
CA ARG A 136 -17.60 -19.84 -17.36
C ARG A 136 -17.00 -21.00 -18.16
N PRO A 137 -15.74 -21.39 -17.89
CA PRO A 137 -15.16 -22.58 -18.50
C PRO A 137 -16.02 -23.83 -18.27
N GLU A 138 -15.98 -24.75 -19.23
CA GLU A 138 -16.67 -26.04 -19.12
C GLU A 138 -16.17 -26.80 -17.87
N GLY A 139 -17.10 -27.37 -17.10
CA GLY A 139 -16.78 -28.12 -15.87
C GLY A 139 -16.45 -27.27 -14.64
N PHE A 140 -16.26 -25.96 -14.76
CA PHE A 140 -16.00 -25.09 -13.60
C PHE A 140 -17.28 -24.87 -12.80
N LYS A 141 -17.15 -24.60 -11.49
CA LYS A 141 -18.25 -24.11 -10.63
C LYS A 141 -18.45 -22.60 -10.82
N GLN A 142 -19.61 -22.06 -10.40
CA GLN A 142 -19.86 -20.61 -10.49
C GLN A 142 -18.86 -19.84 -9.62
N VAL A 143 -18.52 -20.43 -8.47
CA VAL A 143 -17.45 -19.97 -7.60
C VAL A 143 -16.36 -21.03 -7.57
N VAL A 144 -15.14 -20.63 -7.91
CA VAL A 144 -13.94 -21.48 -7.83
C VAL A 144 -12.99 -20.85 -6.82
N THR A 145 -12.42 -21.67 -5.95
CA THR A 145 -11.54 -21.20 -4.87
C THR A 145 -10.18 -21.87 -5.00
N TYR A 146 -9.13 -21.05 -4.93
CA TYR A 146 -7.74 -21.45 -5.00
C TYR A 146 -7.06 -21.17 -3.66
N PRO A 147 -6.34 -22.16 -3.08
CA PRO A 147 -5.32 -21.83 -2.10
C PRO A 147 -4.20 -21.04 -2.79
N LEU A 148 -3.71 -20.01 -2.13
CA LEU A 148 -2.58 -19.21 -2.60
C LEU A 148 -1.27 -19.72 -1.98
N TRP A 149 -0.16 -19.31 -2.58
CA TRP A 149 1.18 -19.69 -2.14
C TRP A 149 1.48 -19.12 -0.75
N ASP A 150 2.18 -19.91 0.06
CA ASP A 150 2.64 -19.59 1.41
C ASP A 150 4.11 -20.02 1.55
#